data_AF-A0A502T7B8-F1
#
_entry.id   AF-A0A502T7B8-F1
#
_cell.length_a   1.000
_cell.length_b   1.000
_cell.length_c   1.000
_cell.angle_alpha   90.00
_cell.angle_beta   90.00
_cell.angle_gamma   90.00
#
_symmetry.space_group_name_H-M   'P 1'
#
loop_
_entity.id
_entity.type
_entity.pdbx_description
1 polymer ?
#
loop_
_entity_poly.entity_id
_entity_poly.type
_entity_poly.pdbx_seq_one_letter_code
_entity_poly.pdbx_strand_id
1 'polypeptide(L)'
;MLKLQAWLADYWVIGAGFMAASLIAAAPVLSLPLPVFLIFLHSPFYMIHQVEEHAGDRFRKFANENVFGGRDALTVASVLVINLPFVWGINLLALYAAFLWGPAWGLVAPYVMIVNALAHLVTSARLGKYNPGLVTSVILFLPLSVVTIWMIGRTGGLVPQLIGAALAILLHLAIIAVVAARYRSLVVTSQHRRRRHQS
;
A
#
# COMPACT_ATOMS: atom_id res chain seq x y z
N MET A 1 -12.88 12.01 -17.01
CA MET A 1 -12.02 12.11 -15.81
C MET A 1 -11.95 13.59 -15.41
N LEU A 2 -12.09 13.94 -14.13
CA LEU A 2 -11.94 15.34 -13.70
C LEU A 2 -10.53 15.85 -14.02
N LYS A 3 -10.37 17.14 -14.36
CA LYS A 3 -9.05 17.72 -14.72
C LYS A 3 -7.98 17.43 -13.67
N LEU A 4 -8.32 17.56 -12.39
CA LEU A 4 -7.41 17.28 -11.27
C LEU A 4 -7.03 15.79 -11.20
N GLN A 5 -7.98 14.88 -11.40
CA GLN A 5 -7.71 13.45 -11.35
C GLN A 5 -6.79 13.02 -12.51
N ALA A 6 -6.95 13.62 -13.69
CA ALA A 6 -6.06 13.38 -14.82
C ALA A 6 -4.64 13.84 -14.50
N TRP A 7 -4.50 15.08 -14.02
CA TRP A 7 -3.21 15.60 -13.62
C TRP A 7 -2.54 14.74 -12.54
N LEU A 8 -3.29 14.31 -11.52
CA LEU A 8 -2.76 13.41 -10.50
C LEU A 8 -2.32 12.07 -11.11
N ALA A 9 -3.13 11.47 -11.98
CA ALA A 9 -2.79 10.21 -12.64
C ALA A 9 -1.45 10.28 -13.38
N ASP A 10 -1.15 11.42 -14.01
CA ASP A 10 0.07 11.62 -14.79
C ASP A 10 1.31 11.86 -13.92
N TYR A 11 1.17 12.54 -12.78
CA TYR A 11 2.33 13.07 -12.03
C TYR A 11 2.53 12.50 -10.63
N TRP A 12 1.56 11.79 -10.05
CA TRP A 12 1.64 11.40 -8.64
C TRP A 12 2.82 10.47 -8.32
N VAL A 13 3.23 9.58 -9.25
CA VAL A 13 4.34 8.64 -9.03
C VAL A 13 5.67 9.39 -8.94
N ILE A 14 5.90 10.35 -9.84
CA ILE A 14 7.08 11.21 -9.79
C ILE A 14 7.06 12.06 -8.51
N GLY A 15 5.89 12.59 -8.15
CA GLY A 15 5.69 13.29 -6.89
C GLY A 15 6.02 12.44 -5.66
N ALA A 16 5.62 11.17 -5.65
CA ALA A 16 5.96 10.21 -4.60
C ALA A 16 7.48 10.03 -4.50
N GLY A 17 8.17 9.88 -5.64
CA GLY A 17 9.63 9.77 -5.69
C GLY A 17 10.35 10.99 -5.12
N PHE A 18 9.96 12.21 -5.53
CA PHE A 18 10.55 13.44 -5.00
C PHE A 18 10.28 13.62 -3.50
N MET A 19 9.06 13.32 -3.05
CA MET A 19 8.72 13.41 -1.64
C MET A 19 9.47 12.37 -0.80
N ALA A 20 9.61 11.14 -1.28
CA ALA A 20 10.43 10.11 -0.64
C ALA A 20 11.87 10.57 -0.46
N ALA A 21 12.49 11.07 -1.55
CA ALA A 21 13.85 11.58 -1.52
C ALA A 21 14.00 12.76 -0.53
N SER A 22 13.04 13.68 -0.51
CA SER A 22 13.04 14.83 0.39
C SER A 22 12.92 14.41 1.86
N LEU A 23 12.02 13.48 2.18
CA LEU A 23 11.84 12.97 3.54
C LEU A 23 13.06 12.16 4.01
N ILE A 24 13.69 11.38 3.12
CA ILE A 24 14.93 10.65 3.44
C ILE A 24 16.08 11.62 3.66
N ALA A 25 16.22 12.65 2.82
CA ALA A 25 17.25 13.68 2.98
C ALA A 25 17.09 14.47 4.30
N ALA A 26 15.85 14.67 4.75
CA ALA A 26 15.56 15.29 6.04
C ALA A 26 15.79 14.35 7.23
N ALA A 27 15.77 13.02 7.04
CA ALA A 27 15.82 12.05 8.13
C ALA A 27 17.01 12.23 9.10
N PRO A 28 18.26 12.51 8.66
CA PRO A 28 19.40 12.66 9.56
C PRO A 28 19.31 13.86 10.52
N VAL A 29 18.50 14.88 10.21
CA VAL A 29 18.36 16.09 11.03
C VAL A 29 17.13 16.05 11.95
N LEU A 30 16.33 14.99 11.87
CA LEU A 30 15.17 14.81 12.75
C LEU A 30 15.63 14.32 14.13
N SER A 31 15.34 15.11 15.16
CA SER A 31 15.55 14.73 16.55
C SER A 31 14.34 13.95 17.08
N LEU A 32 14.20 12.69 16.67
CA LEU A 32 13.12 11.79 17.09
C LEU A 32 13.67 10.61 17.90
N PRO A 33 12.96 10.14 18.94
CA PRO A 33 13.28 8.87 19.56
C PRO A 33 13.26 7.74 18.52
N LEU A 34 14.22 6.81 18.60
CA LEU A 34 14.40 5.77 17.59
C LEU A 34 13.10 5.03 17.19
N PRO A 35 12.21 4.62 18.12
CA PRO A 35 10.95 3.97 17.73
C PRO A 35 10.02 4.86 16.88
N VAL A 36 9.95 6.17 17.17
CA VAL A 36 9.15 7.13 16.39
C VAL A 36 9.83 7.42 15.05
N PHE A 37 11.16 7.50 15.03
CA PHE A 37 11.94 7.64 13.81
C PHE A 37 11.73 6.46 12.85
N LEU A 38 11.67 5.23 13.37
CA LEU A 38 11.35 4.05 12.57
C LEU A 38 9.96 4.14 11.96
N ILE A 39 8.95 4.59 12.72
CA ILE A 39 7.59 4.85 12.19
C ILE A 39 7.64 5.93 11.08
N PHE A 40 8.39 7.01 11.28
CA PHE A 40 8.57 8.05 10.26
C PHE A 40 9.07 7.47 8.92
N LEU A 41 10.05 6.55 8.95
CA LEU A 41 10.61 5.92 7.74
C LEU A 41 9.60 5.10 6.93
N HIS A 42 8.47 4.70 7.50
CA HIS A 42 7.44 3.96 6.75
C HIS A 42 6.86 4.82 5.63
N SER A 43 6.74 6.14 5.84
CA SER A 43 6.23 7.05 4.80
C SER A 43 7.11 7.10 3.54
N PRO A 44 8.40 7.50 3.61
CA PRO A 44 9.24 7.54 2.42
C PRO A 44 9.48 6.17 1.80
N PHE A 45 9.56 5.10 2.60
CA PHE A 45 9.79 3.76 2.03
C PHE A 45 8.54 3.24 1.30
N TYR A 46 7.34 3.55 1.79
CA TYR A 46 6.11 3.27 1.04
C TYR A 46 6.07 4.03 -0.28
N MET A 47 6.52 5.29 -0.30
CA MET A 47 6.58 6.07 -1.53
C MET A 47 7.58 5.48 -2.54
N ILE A 48 8.73 4.97 -2.09
CA ILE A 48 9.67 4.24 -2.96
C ILE A 48 9.01 2.97 -3.54
N HIS A 49 8.29 2.22 -2.71
CA HIS A 49 7.54 1.04 -3.16
C HIS A 49 6.48 1.41 -4.21
N GLN A 50 5.74 2.49 -4.00
CA GLN A 50 4.76 3.01 -4.96
C GLN A 50 5.42 3.41 -6.29
N VAL A 51 6.66 3.91 -6.27
CA VAL A 51 7.42 4.17 -7.51
C VAL A 51 7.70 2.86 -8.25
N GLU A 52 8.16 1.81 -7.57
CA GLU A 52 8.37 0.50 -8.20
C GLU A 52 7.08 -0.05 -8.81
N GLU A 53 5.98 -0.01 -8.03
CA GLU A 53 4.67 -0.52 -8.43
C GLU A 53 4.08 0.25 -9.61
N HIS A 54 4.11 1.58 -9.56
CA HIS A 54 3.24 2.41 -10.38
C HIS A 54 3.96 3.21 -11.46
N ALA A 55 5.29 3.21 -11.53
CA ALA A 55 6.00 3.75 -12.69
C ALA A 55 5.50 3.07 -13.99
N GLY A 56 4.99 3.85 -14.94
CA GLY A 56 4.40 3.32 -16.18
C GLY A 56 3.10 2.52 -16.00
N ASP A 57 2.40 2.70 -14.86
CA ASP A 57 1.14 2.02 -14.53
C ASP A 57 1.27 0.49 -14.44
N ARG A 58 2.47 0.01 -14.07
CA ARG A 58 2.85 -1.41 -14.09
C ARG A 58 1.96 -2.29 -13.22
N PHE A 59 1.74 -1.92 -11.96
CA PHE A 59 0.99 -2.76 -11.00
C PHE A 59 -0.47 -2.93 -11.42
N ARG A 60 -1.13 -1.84 -11.85
CA ARG A 60 -2.53 -1.89 -12.29
C ARG A 60 -2.70 -2.79 -13.52
N LYS A 61 -1.84 -2.63 -14.52
CA LYS A 61 -1.82 -3.49 -15.72
C LYS A 61 -1.57 -4.95 -15.34
N PHE A 62 -0.53 -5.20 -14.54
CA PHE A 62 -0.20 -6.54 -14.05
C PHE A 62 -1.39 -7.21 -13.35
N ALA A 63 -2.02 -6.52 -12.39
CA ALA A 63 -3.14 -7.05 -11.62
C ALA A 63 -4.36 -7.32 -12.51
N ASN A 64 -4.72 -6.38 -13.39
CA ASN A 64 -5.85 -6.57 -14.30
C ASN A 64 -5.63 -7.74 -15.26
N GLU A 65 -4.42 -7.89 -15.80
CA GLU A 65 -4.05 -8.96 -16.74
C GLU A 65 -3.94 -10.33 -16.07
N ASN A 66 -3.20 -10.43 -14.96
CA ASN A 66 -2.79 -11.72 -14.39
C ASN A 66 -3.66 -12.16 -13.20
N VAL A 67 -4.37 -11.25 -12.53
CA VAL A 67 -5.22 -11.57 -11.36
C VAL A 67 -6.71 -11.47 -11.71
N PHE A 68 -7.09 -10.47 -12.51
CA PHE A 68 -8.50 -10.23 -12.86
C PHE A 68 -8.87 -10.64 -14.30
N GLY A 69 -8.09 -11.54 -14.91
CA GLY A 69 -8.42 -12.17 -16.19
C GLY A 69 -8.58 -11.18 -17.35
N GLY A 70 -7.75 -10.13 -17.39
CA GLY A 70 -7.76 -9.08 -18.40
C GLY A 70 -8.86 -8.02 -18.23
N ARG A 71 -9.56 -7.98 -17.08
CA ARG A 71 -10.64 -7.03 -16.82
C ARG A 71 -10.13 -5.81 -16.06
N ASP A 72 -10.69 -4.64 -16.37
CA ASP A 72 -10.38 -3.36 -15.70
C ASP A 72 -11.02 -3.26 -14.29
N ALA A 73 -10.67 -4.22 -13.42
CA ALA A 73 -11.15 -4.31 -12.05
C ALA A 73 -10.44 -3.30 -11.15
N LEU A 74 -9.13 -3.13 -11.29
CA LEU A 74 -8.37 -2.08 -10.63
C LEU A 74 -8.27 -0.87 -11.55
N THR A 75 -8.95 0.22 -11.18
CA THR A 75 -9.01 1.46 -11.98
C THR A 75 -7.94 2.46 -11.55
N VAL A 76 -7.62 3.42 -12.43
CA VAL A 76 -6.75 4.56 -12.09
C VAL A 76 -7.30 5.34 -10.88
N ALA A 77 -8.62 5.54 -10.81
CA ALA A 77 -9.25 6.22 -9.67
C ALA A 77 -9.00 5.47 -8.35
N SER A 78 -9.17 4.15 -8.37
CA SER A 78 -8.89 3.29 -7.21
C SER A 78 -7.43 3.37 -6.79
N VAL A 79 -6.49 3.33 -7.75
CA VAL A 79 -5.04 3.47 -7.49
C VAL A 79 -4.75 4.80 -6.80
N LEU A 80 -5.30 5.92 -7.29
CA LEU A 80 -5.08 7.23 -6.69
C LEU A 80 -5.65 7.32 -5.27
N VAL A 81 -6.86 6.84 -5.03
CA VAL A 81 -7.50 6.88 -3.70
C VAL A 81 -6.79 5.98 -2.69
N ILE A 82 -6.38 4.78 -3.11
CA ILE A 82 -5.65 3.85 -2.23
C ILE A 82 -4.28 4.43 -1.87
N ASN A 83 -3.56 5.00 -2.83
CA ASN A 83 -2.18 5.41 -2.59
C ASN A 83 -2.03 6.79 -1.94
N LEU A 84 -2.82 7.77 -2.38
CA LEU A 84 -2.65 9.16 -1.93
C LEU A 84 -3.30 9.39 -0.55
N PRO A 85 -4.63 9.48 -0.41
CA PRO A 85 -5.22 9.76 0.90
C PRO A 85 -5.15 8.56 1.85
N PHE A 86 -5.27 7.32 1.35
CA PHE A 86 -5.37 6.17 2.24
C PHE A 86 -3.99 5.74 2.77
N VAL A 87 -3.06 5.30 1.92
CA VAL A 87 -1.72 4.88 2.37
C VAL A 87 -0.95 6.04 3.01
N TRP A 88 -0.85 7.22 2.36
CA TRP A 88 -0.09 8.33 2.97
C TRP A 88 -0.79 8.87 4.21
N GLY A 89 -2.13 8.94 4.21
CA GLY A 89 -2.89 9.37 5.38
C GLY A 89 -2.72 8.43 6.57
N ILE A 90 -2.77 7.11 6.37
CA ILE A 90 -2.56 6.13 7.45
C ILE A 90 -1.14 6.23 8.02
N ASN A 91 -0.12 6.33 7.18
CA ASN A 91 1.26 6.47 7.66
C ASN A 91 1.46 7.79 8.42
N LEU A 92 0.86 8.88 7.94
CA LEU A 92 0.89 10.17 8.63
C LEU A 92 0.18 10.08 9.99
N LEU A 93 -1.03 9.53 10.03
CA LEU A 93 -1.80 9.33 11.26
C LEU A 93 -1.05 8.43 12.25
N ALA A 94 -0.41 7.37 11.78
CA ALA A 94 0.41 6.48 12.60
C ALA A 94 1.61 7.22 13.21
N LEU A 95 2.28 8.09 12.44
CA LEU A 95 3.36 8.93 12.93
C LEU A 95 2.87 9.89 14.02
N TYR A 96 1.74 10.58 13.81
CA TYR A 96 1.17 11.48 14.81
C TYR A 96 0.71 10.72 16.06
N ALA A 97 0.09 9.55 15.90
CA ALA A 97 -0.30 8.70 17.03
C ALA A 97 0.92 8.24 17.84
N ALA A 98 2.01 7.83 17.16
CA ALA A 98 3.27 7.47 17.79
C ALA A 98 3.90 8.64 18.56
N PHE A 99 3.83 9.85 18.00
CA PHE A 99 4.37 11.06 18.61
C PHE A 99 3.56 11.53 19.82
N LEU A 100 2.23 11.52 19.71
CA LEU A 100 1.33 12.08 20.74
C LEU A 100 1.00 11.11 21.87
N TRP A 101 0.87 9.81 21.56
CA TRP A 101 0.40 8.80 22.53
C TRP A 101 1.45 7.72 22.82
N GLY A 102 2.59 7.78 22.14
CA GLY A 102 3.71 6.87 22.31
C GLY A 102 3.85 5.85 21.17
N PRO A 103 5.06 5.29 20.94
CA PRO A 103 5.38 4.54 19.72
C PRO A 103 4.46 3.38 19.39
N ALA A 104 3.92 2.71 20.42
CA ALA A 104 3.02 1.58 20.28
C ALA A 104 1.75 1.91 19.46
N TRP A 105 1.28 3.16 19.48
CA TRP A 105 0.10 3.58 18.73
C TRP A 105 0.37 3.81 17.23
N GLY A 106 1.64 3.80 16.81
CA GLY A 106 2.03 3.85 15.39
C GLY A 106 2.07 2.48 14.70
N LEU A 107 1.84 1.38 15.42
CA LEU A 107 2.06 0.01 14.92
C LEU A 107 1.25 -0.37 13.68
N VAL A 108 0.17 0.35 13.36
CA VAL A 108 -0.56 0.10 12.10
C VAL A 108 0.34 0.28 10.86
N ALA A 109 1.30 1.21 10.87
CA ALA A 109 2.19 1.44 9.73
C ALA A 109 3.06 0.22 9.37
N PRO A 110 3.86 -0.37 10.30
CA PRO A 110 4.64 -1.57 9.99
C PRO A 110 3.75 -2.78 9.67
N TYR A 111 2.59 -2.93 10.33
CA TYR A 111 1.70 -4.05 10.01
C TYR A 111 1.07 -3.93 8.63
N VAL A 112 0.69 -2.72 8.18
CA VAL A 112 0.21 -2.49 6.81
C VAL A 112 1.31 -2.86 5.80
N MET A 113 2.55 -2.45 6.04
CA MET A 113 3.68 -2.80 5.16
C MET A 113 3.97 -4.31 5.14
N ILE A 114 3.88 -5.03 6.26
CA ILE A 114 3.99 -6.50 6.28
C ILE A 114 2.88 -7.15 5.47
N VAL A 115 1.62 -6.78 5.69
CA VAL A 115 0.49 -7.39 4.96
C VAL A 115 0.64 -7.15 3.45
N ASN A 116 1.07 -5.94 3.05
CA ASN A 116 1.32 -5.66 1.65
C ASN A 116 2.49 -6.51 1.09
N ALA A 117 3.63 -6.55 1.78
CA ALA A 117 4.78 -7.36 1.37
C ALA A 117 4.43 -8.85 1.21
N LEU A 118 3.62 -9.39 2.13
CA LEU A 118 3.12 -10.76 2.04
C LEU A 118 2.19 -10.95 0.82
N ALA A 119 1.34 -9.97 0.49
CA ALA A 119 0.50 -10.04 -0.70
C ALA A 119 1.33 -10.12 -1.99
N HIS A 120 2.41 -9.34 -2.11
CA HIS A 120 3.34 -9.42 -3.24
C HIS A 120 4.07 -10.77 -3.30
N LEU A 121 4.57 -11.27 -2.18
CA LEU A 121 5.24 -12.57 -2.09
C LEU A 121 4.31 -13.71 -2.49
N VAL A 122 3.10 -13.76 -1.90
CA VAL A 122 2.10 -14.79 -2.19
C VAL A 122 1.69 -14.74 -3.66
N THR A 123 1.47 -13.54 -4.21
CA THR A 123 1.12 -13.37 -5.63
C THR A 123 2.26 -13.84 -6.54
N SER A 124 3.51 -13.49 -6.22
CA SER A 124 4.68 -13.95 -6.97
C SER A 124 4.81 -15.47 -6.94
N ALA A 125 4.65 -16.09 -5.76
CA ALA A 125 4.76 -17.52 -5.58
C ALA A 125 3.66 -18.28 -6.31
N ARG A 126 2.41 -17.79 -6.26
CA ARG A 126 1.26 -18.41 -6.94
C ARG A 126 1.33 -18.31 -8.46
N LEU A 127 1.80 -17.18 -8.98
CA LEU A 127 1.86 -16.94 -10.42
C LEU A 127 3.18 -17.39 -11.05
N GLY A 128 4.21 -17.66 -10.23
CA GLY A 128 5.57 -17.93 -10.72
C GLY A 128 6.18 -16.77 -11.49
N LYS A 129 5.74 -15.53 -11.22
CA LYS A 129 6.11 -14.32 -11.96
C LYS A 129 6.45 -13.19 -11.01
N TYR A 130 7.44 -12.39 -11.41
CA TYR A 130 7.66 -11.08 -10.80
C TYR A 130 6.40 -10.23 -10.92
N ASN A 131 6.04 -9.55 -9.84
CA ASN A 131 5.02 -8.52 -9.83
C ASN A 131 5.61 -7.18 -9.34
N PRO A 132 5.16 -6.05 -9.91
CA PRO A 132 5.64 -4.73 -9.49
C PRO A 132 5.44 -4.55 -7.98
N GLY A 133 6.48 -4.08 -7.27
CA GLY A 133 6.47 -3.92 -5.82
C GLY A 133 7.16 -5.04 -5.05
N LEU A 134 7.50 -6.17 -5.69
CA LEU A 134 8.14 -7.31 -5.03
C LEU A 134 9.54 -6.98 -4.50
N VAL A 135 10.35 -6.20 -5.23
CA VAL A 135 11.74 -5.91 -4.81
C VAL A 135 11.73 -5.09 -3.53
N THR A 136 11.00 -3.98 -3.52
CA THR A 136 10.88 -3.10 -2.35
C THR A 136 10.10 -3.77 -1.21
N SER A 137 9.18 -4.69 -1.50
CA SER A 137 8.56 -5.53 -0.46
C SER A 137 9.61 -6.32 0.34
N VAL A 138 10.56 -6.96 -0.37
CA VAL A 138 11.59 -7.78 0.25
C VAL A 138 12.70 -6.95 0.88
N ILE A 139 13.17 -5.91 0.19
CA ILE A 139 14.36 -5.15 0.59
C ILE A 139 14.04 -4.04 1.58
N LEU A 140 12.85 -3.42 1.49
CA LEU A 140 12.49 -2.28 2.33
C LEU A 140 11.38 -2.62 3.32
N PHE A 141 10.25 -3.18 2.84
CA PHE A 141 9.08 -3.35 3.70
C PHE A 141 9.31 -4.36 4.81
N LEU A 142 9.76 -5.57 4.47
CA LEU A 142 9.98 -6.61 5.47
C LEU A 142 11.04 -6.19 6.52
N PRO A 143 12.24 -5.72 6.16
CA PRO A 143 13.27 -5.39 7.14
C PRO A 143 12.83 -4.23 8.05
N LEU A 144 12.32 -3.13 7.48
CA LEU A 144 11.89 -1.97 8.26
C LEU A 144 10.75 -2.36 9.22
N SER A 145 9.75 -3.08 8.73
CA SER A 145 8.57 -3.41 9.54
C SER A 145 8.92 -4.36 10.68
N VAL A 146 9.76 -5.38 10.41
CA VAL A 146 10.20 -6.33 11.44
C VAL A 146 11.01 -5.63 12.52
N VAL A 147 11.99 -4.78 12.14
CA VAL A 147 12.79 -4.01 13.11
C VAL A 147 11.89 -3.10 13.95
N THR A 148 10.90 -2.46 13.34
CA THR A 148 10.00 -1.53 14.01
C THR A 148 9.09 -2.24 15.01
N ILE A 149 8.43 -3.33 14.59
CA ILE A 149 7.57 -4.14 15.47
C ILE A 149 8.39 -4.72 16.62
N TRP A 150 9.60 -5.21 16.35
CA TRP A 150 10.47 -5.76 17.37
C TRP A 150 10.93 -4.71 18.39
N MET A 151 11.35 -3.53 17.92
CA MET A 151 11.79 -2.43 18.79
C MET A 151 10.65 -1.94 19.69
N ILE A 152 9.47 -1.73 19.13
CA ILE A 152 8.30 -1.27 19.87
C ILE A 152 7.75 -2.38 20.77
N GLY A 153 7.74 -3.63 20.30
CA GLY A 153 7.17 -4.78 21.02
C GLY A 153 7.89 -5.13 22.31
N ARG A 154 9.15 -4.73 22.48
CA ARG A 154 9.86 -4.85 23.76
C ARG A 154 9.26 -4.02 24.89
N THR A 155 8.45 -3.01 24.58
CA THR A 155 7.94 -2.04 25.58
C THR A 155 6.45 -1.72 25.43
N GLY A 156 5.84 -1.98 24.28
CA GLY A 156 4.50 -1.50 23.90
C GLY A 156 3.30 -2.32 24.38
N GLY A 157 3.51 -3.43 25.10
CA GLY A 157 2.42 -4.32 25.53
C GLY A 157 1.71 -5.05 24.36
N LEU A 158 0.87 -6.03 24.69
CA LEU A 158 0.21 -6.88 23.68
C LEU A 158 -0.94 -6.17 22.95
N VAL A 159 -1.67 -5.29 23.64
CA VAL A 159 -2.90 -4.68 23.10
C VAL A 159 -2.62 -3.81 21.87
N PRO A 160 -1.65 -2.87 21.87
CA PRO A 160 -1.35 -2.07 20.67
C PRO A 160 -0.87 -2.90 19.48
N GLN A 161 -0.19 -4.03 19.73
CA GLN A 161 0.21 -4.97 18.67
C GLN A 161 -1.01 -5.60 17.99
N LEU A 162 -1.95 -6.10 18.78
CA LEU A 162 -3.19 -6.69 18.26
C LEU A 162 -4.03 -5.66 17.51
N ILE A 163 -4.13 -4.43 18.03
CA ILE A 163 -4.84 -3.34 17.34
C ILE A 163 -4.17 -3.01 16.01
N GLY A 164 -2.85 -2.79 16.00
CA GLY A 164 -2.11 -2.46 14.78
C GLY A 164 -2.25 -3.55 13.71
N ALA A 165 -2.11 -4.83 14.10
CA ALA A 165 -2.27 -5.96 13.20
C ALA A 165 -3.70 -6.09 12.68
N ALA A 166 -4.71 -5.98 13.56
CA ALA A 166 -6.11 -6.06 13.18
C ALA A 166 -6.49 -4.94 12.20
N LEU A 167 -6.08 -3.70 12.48
CA LEU A 167 -6.31 -2.58 11.57
C LEU A 167 -5.67 -2.83 10.20
N ALA A 168 -4.40 -3.26 10.16
CA ALA A 168 -3.72 -3.54 8.90
C ALA A 168 -4.45 -4.60 8.06
N ILE A 169 -4.90 -5.69 8.68
CA ILE A 169 -5.67 -6.75 8.01
C ILE A 169 -7.00 -6.20 7.49
N LEU A 170 -7.77 -5.51 8.33
CA LEU A 170 -9.08 -4.97 7.94
C LEU A 170 -8.98 -3.97 6.79
N LEU A 171 -7.95 -3.12 6.79
CA LEU A 171 -7.69 -2.15 5.72
C LEU A 171 -7.41 -2.84 4.38
N HIS A 172 -6.61 -3.91 4.37
CA HIS A 172 -6.37 -4.69 3.16
C HIS A 172 -7.61 -5.46 2.69
N LEU A 173 -8.37 -6.05 3.63
CA LEU A 173 -9.62 -6.73 3.31
C LEU A 173 -10.63 -5.76 2.69
N ALA A 174 -10.71 -4.52 3.18
CA ALA A 174 -11.57 -3.49 2.60
C ALA A 174 -11.19 -3.18 1.15
N ILE A 175 -9.89 -3.00 0.85
CA ILE A 175 -9.40 -2.80 -0.52
C ILE A 175 -9.77 -4.00 -1.41
N ILE A 176 -9.48 -5.22 -0.95
CA ILE A 176 -9.79 -6.45 -1.68
C ILE A 176 -11.29 -6.55 -1.95
N ALA A 177 -12.13 -6.25 -0.96
CA ALA A 177 -13.58 -6.32 -1.09
C ALA A 177 -14.11 -5.35 -2.15
N VAL A 178 -13.61 -4.10 -2.16
CA VAL A 178 -14.00 -3.08 -3.15
C VAL A 178 -13.62 -3.51 -4.57
N VAL A 179 -12.38 -3.98 -4.77
CA VAL A 179 -11.91 -4.41 -6.10
C VAL A 179 -12.63 -5.70 -6.55
N ALA A 180 -12.85 -6.65 -5.64
CA ALA A 180 -13.58 -7.89 -5.94
C ALA A 180 -15.04 -7.63 -6.30
N ALA A 181 -15.71 -6.68 -5.63
CA ALA A 181 -17.08 -6.28 -5.98
C ALA A 181 -17.17 -5.74 -7.42
N ARG A 182 -16.21 -4.89 -7.81
CA ARG A 182 -16.11 -4.38 -9.19
C ARG A 182 -15.79 -5.49 -10.19
N TYR A 183 -14.88 -6.40 -9.87
CA TYR A 183 -14.59 -7.54 -10.74
C TYR A 183 -15.85 -8.38 -11.01
N ARG A 184 -16.62 -8.69 -9.96
CA ARG A 184 -17.89 -9.44 -10.09
C ARG A 184 -18.90 -8.73 -11.00
N SER A 185 -19.05 -7.40 -10.89
CA SER A 185 -19.96 -6.67 -11.77
C SER A 185 -19.53 -6.75 -13.24
N LEU A 186 -18.23 -6.65 -13.54
CA LEU A 186 -17.71 -6.77 -14.90
C LEU A 186 -17.94 -8.16 -15.51
N VAL A 187 -17.85 -9.21 -14.71
CA VAL A 187 -18.13 -10.58 -15.15
C VAL A 187 -19.61 -10.73 -15.54
N VAL A 188 -20.53 -10.28 -14.69
CA VAL A 188 -21.98 -10.37 -14.94
C VAL A 188 -22.38 -9.61 -16.21
N THR A 189 -21.92 -8.38 -16.39
CA THR A 189 -22.21 -7.58 -17.60
C THR A 189 -21.71 -8.26 -18.87
N SER A 190 -20.53 -8.89 -18.83
CA SER A 190 -19.97 -9.59 -20.00
C SER A 190 -20.78 -10.82 -20.41
N GLN A 191 -21.36 -11.54 -19.44
CA GLN A 191 -22.21 -12.71 -19.71
C GLN A 191 -23.55 -12.30 -20.33
N HIS A 192 -24.18 -11.22 -19.85
CA HIS A 192 -25.41 -10.68 -20.44
C HIS A 192 -25.23 -10.21 -21.88
N ARG A 193 -24.11 -9.55 -22.20
CA ARG A 193 -23.82 -9.10 -23.57
C ARG A 193 -23.63 -10.27 -24.54
N ARG A 194 -22.99 -11.36 -24.11
CA ARG A 194 -22.84 -12.58 -24.93
C ARG A 194 -24.18 -13.25 -25.22
N ARG A 195 -25.08 -13.35 -24.22
CA ARG A 195 -26.41 -13.95 -24.41
C ARG A 195 -27.28 -13.18 -25.40
N ARG A 196 -27.24 -11.85 -25.38
CA ARG A 196 -28.00 -11.00 -26.33
C ARG A 196 -27.53 -11.07 -27.79
N HIS A 197 -26.27 -11.45 -28.04
CA HIS A 197 -25.77 -11.61 -29.42
C HIS A 197 -26.01 -13.03 -29.97
N GLN A 198 -26.50 -13.96 -29.15
CA GLN A 198 -26.81 -15.34 -29.53
C GLN A 198 -28.32 -15.59 -29.70
N SER A 199 -29.16 -14.57 -29.50
CA SER A 199 -30.61 -14.55 -29.71
C SER A 199 -30.95 -13.66 -30.90
#